data_AF-A0A699UWQ2-F1
#
_entry.id   AF-A0A699UWQ2-F1
#
_cell.length_a   1.000
_cell.length_b   1.000
_cell.length_c   1.000
_cell.angle_alpha   90.00
_cell.angle_beta   90.00
_cell.angle_gamma   90.00
#
_symmetry.space_group_name_H-M   'P 1'
#
loop_
_entity.id
_entity.type
_entity.pdbx_description
1 polymer ?
#
loop_
_entity_poly.entity_id
_entity_poly.type
_entity_poly.pdbx_seq_one_letter_code
_entity_poly.pdbx_strand_id
1 'polypeptide(L)' 'MTFILNNGIQCWRLVPKLAGLMRCGKSCRLRWINYLRPDLKRGAFTEAEEDMIIQLHARLGNRWSKIAAQFPGRTD' A
#
# COMPACT_ATOMS: atom_id res chain seq x y z
N MET A 1 9.34 12.41 -6.22
CA MET A 1 8.17 11.83 -5.49
C MET A 1 6.91 12.71 -5.60
N THR A 2 6.77 13.53 -6.65
CA THR A 2 5.71 14.57 -6.71
C THR A 2 4.67 14.33 -7.81
N PHE A 3 4.96 13.50 -8.81
CA PHE A 3 4.05 13.32 -9.95
C PHE A 3 2.64 12.89 -9.54
N ILE A 4 2.53 11.85 -8.72
CA ILE A 4 1.25 11.30 -8.29
C ILE A 4 0.48 12.26 -7.38
N LEU A 5 1.18 12.96 -6.48
CA LEU A 5 0.55 13.95 -5.59
C LEU A 5 -0.02 15.14 -6.38
N ASN A 6 0.65 15.54 -7.46
CA ASN A 6 0.26 16.71 -8.25
C ASN A 6 -0.76 16.40 -9.36
N ASN A 7 -0.78 15.17 -9.87
CA ASN A 7 -1.60 14.79 -11.04
C ASN A 7 -2.70 13.76 -10.72
N GLY A 8 -2.72 13.24 -9.48
CA GLY A 8 -3.61 12.14 -9.10
C GLY A 8 -3.27 10.81 -9.76
N ILE A 9 -4.07 9.77 -9.45
CA ILE A 9 -3.94 8.44 -10.03
C ILE A 9 -5.24 8.13 -10.77
N GLN A 10 -5.21 8.12 -12.10
CA GLN A 10 -6.34 7.65 -12.92
C GLN A 10 -6.08 6.25 -13.48
N CYS A 11 -4.91 6.01 -14.08
CA CYS A 11 -4.54 4.71 -14.64
C CYS A 11 -3.04 4.43 -14.47
N TRP A 12 -2.71 3.39 -13.71
CA TRP A 12 -1.33 2.98 -13.45
C TRP A 12 -0.54 2.65 -14.71
N ARG A 13 -1.19 2.24 -15.81
CA ARG A 13 -0.49 1.96 -17.07
C ARG A 13 0.08 3.22 -17.72
N LEU A 14 -0.53 4.38 -17.49
CA LEU A 14 -0.10 5.65 -18.06
C LEU A 14 0.94 6.36 -17.19
N VAL A 15 0.92 6.11 -15.87
CA VAL A 15 1.82 6.75 -14.90
C VAL A 15 3.30 6.69 -15.32
N PRO A 16 3.89 5.55 -15.73
CA PRO A 16 5.30 5.54 -16.11
C PRO A 16 5.60 6.45 -17.30
N LYS A 17 4.75 6.40 -18.35
CA LYS A 17 4.93 7.24 -19.55
C LYS A 17 4.82 8.72 -19.21
N LEU A 18 3.78 9.11 -18.45
CA LEU A 18 3.56 10.51 -18.08
C LEU A 18 4.61 11.06 -17.11
N ALA A 19 5.15 10.20 -16.24
CA ALA A 19 6.21 10.57 -15.31
C ALA A 19 7.63 10.43 -15.89
N GLY A 20 7.78 10.09 -17.18
CA GLY A 20 9.09 9.90 -17.82
C GLY A 20 9.89 8.71 -17.26
N LEU A 21 9.23 7.69 -16.74
CA LEU A 21 9.85 6.53 -16.09
C LEU A 21 9.92 5.33 -17.03
N MET A 22 11.09 4.68 -17.08
CA MET A 22 11.31 3.39 -17.73
C MET A 22 10.85 2.22 -16.84
N ARG A 23 9.58 2.22 -16.45
CA ARG A 23 8.96 1.20 -15.58
C ARG A 23 7.60 0.79 -16.12
N CYS A 24 7.07 -0.34 -15.65
CA CYS A 24 5.71 -0.75 -15.94
C CYS A 24 4.73 -0.21 -14.90
N GLY A 25 3.46 -0.05 -15.28
CA GLY A 25 2.43 0.46 -14.38
C GLY A 25 2.25 -0.35 -13.10
N LYS A 26 2.41 -1.69 -13.17
CA LYS A 26 2.37 -2.58 -12.01
C LYS A 26 3.45 -2.24 -10.99
N SER A 27 4.68 -1.98 -11.46
CA SER A 27 5.79 -1.59 -10.60
C SER A 27 5.55 -0.23 -9.95
N CYS A 28 5.07 0.75 -10.71
CA CYS A 28 4.70 2.07 -10.18
C CYS A 28 3.60 1.97 -9.11
N ARG A 29 2.57 1.14 -9.34
CA ARG A 29 1.49 0.88 -8.38
C ARG A 29 2.03 0.31 -7.07
N LEU A 30 2.83 -0.76 -7.14
CA LEU A 30 3.40 -1.39 -5.95
C LEU A 30 4.31 -0.42 -5.19
N ARG A 31 5.15 0.33 -5.90
CA ARG A 31 6.03 1.31 -5.26
C ARG A 31 5.24 2.40 -4.54
N TRP A 32 4.16 2.87 -5.15
CA TRP A 32 3.30 3.86 -4.51
C TRP A 32 2.64 3.32 -3.25
N ILE A 33 1.91 2.21 -3.37
CA ILE A 33 1.13 1.63 -2.26
C ILE A 33 2.04 1.27 -1.08
N ASN A 34 3.18 0.65 -1.34
CA ASN A 34 4.02 0.06 -0.29
C ASN A 34 5.10 1.02 0.24
N TYR A 35 5.34 2.16 -0.42
CA TYR A 35 6.46 3.03 -0.03
C TYR A 35 6.27 4.52 -0.21
N LEU A 36 5.39 5.02 -1.09
CA LEU A 36 5.32 6.47 -1.37
C LEU A 36 4.01 7.11 -0.92
N ARG A 37 2.97 6.33 -0.63
CA ARG A 37 1.69 6.83 -0.14
C ARG A 37 1.90 7.58 1.19
N PRO A 38 1.46 8.85 1.34
CA PRO A 38 1.76 9.65 2.53
C PRO A 38 1.17 9.12 3.85
N ASP A 39 0.02 8.47 3.77
CA ASP A 39 -0.71 7.85 4.89
C ASP A 39 -0.18 6.46 5.27
N LEU A 40 0.91 5.99 4.63
CA LEU A 40 1.53 4.71 4.95
C LEU A 40 2.33 4.81 6.25
N LYS A 41 1.92 4.04 7.27
CA LYS A 41 2.66 3.88 8.52
C LYS A 41 3.93 3.08 8.28
N ARG A 42 5.05 3.63 8.74
CA ARG A 42 6.37 2.99 8.70
C ARG A 42 6.80 2.67 10.13
N GLY A 43 7.45 1.53 10.30
CA GLY A 43 7.92 1.05 11.60
C GLY A 43 7.20 -0.21 12.07
N ALA A 44 7.60 -0.68 13.24
CA ALA A 44 7.06 -1.87 13.88
C ALA A 44 5.54 -1.75 14.10
N PHE A 45 4.87 -2.88 14.23
CA PHE A 45 3.50 -2.91 14.72
C PHE A 45 3.49 -2.55 16.20
N THR A 46 2.45 -1.86 16.64
CA THR A 46 2.19 -1.72 18.07
C THR A 46 1.67 -3.05 18.61
N GLU A 47 1.85 -3.32 19.90
CA GLU A 47 1.33 -4.54 20.56
C GLU A 47 -0.17 -4.76 20.26
N ALA A 48 -0.98 -3.71 20.34
CA ALA A 48 -2.40 -3.77 19.98
C ALA A 48 -2.66 -4.11 18.50
N GLU A 49 -1.78 -3.68 17.58
CA GLU A 49 -1.87 -4.09 16.18
C GLU A 49 -1.52 -5.57 16.02
N GLU A 50 -0.50 -6.06 16.73
CA GLU A 50 -0.07 -7.47 16.69
C GLU A 50 -1.16 -8.41 17.22
N ASP A 51 -1.76 -8.09 18.37
CA ASP A 51 -2.86 -8.86 18.94
C ASP A 51 -4.05 -8.96 17.98
N MET A 52 -4.40 -7.84 17.35
CA MET A 52 -5.49 -7.79 16.38
C MET A 52 -5.14 -8.59 15.11
N ILE A 53 -3.89 -8.57 14.65
CA ILE A 53 -3.42 -9.39 13.52
C ILE A 53 -3.61 -10.88 13.84
N ILE A 54 -3.21 -11.32 15.04
CA ILE A 54 -3.33 -12.71 15.47
C ILE A 54 -4.80 -13.14 15.50
N GLN A 55 -5.68 -12.31 16.10
CA GLN A 55 -7.11 -12.61 16.18
C GLN A 55 -7.77 -12.67 14.79
N LEU A 56 -7.44 -11.71 13.91
CA LEU A 56 -7.98 -11.68 12.55
C LEU A 56 -7.45 -12.83 11.71
N HIS A 57 -6.17 -13.21 11.86
CA HIS A 57 -5.60 -14.36 11.18
C HIS A 57 -6.25 -15.67 11.63
N ALA A 58 -6.49 -15.86 12.94
CA ALA A 58 -7.21 -17.01 13.45
C ALA A 58 -8.63 -17.14 12.86
N ARG A 59 -9.31 -16.01 12.60
CA ARG A 59 -10.66 -15.99 12.03
C ARG A 59 -10.70 -16.07 10.49
N LEU A 60 -9.75 -15.45 9.80
CA LEU A 60 -9.79 -15.25 8.35
C LEU A 60 -8.76 -16.10 7.59
N GLY A 61 -7.79 -16.70 8.27
CA GLY A 61 -6.63 -17.36 7.68
C GLY A 61 -5.73 -16.38 6.92
N ASN A 62 -5.07 -16.86 5.87
CA ASN A 62 -4.10 -16.11 5.06
C ASN A 62 -4.71 -15.06 4.11
N ARG A 63 -5.84 -14.45 4.49
CA ARG A 63 -6.52 -13.42 3.69
C ARG A 63 -5.97 -12.03 4.01
N TRP A 64 -4.67 -11.83 3.77
CA TRP A 64 -3.93 -10.62 4.17
C TRP A 64 -4.55 -9.32 3.69
N SER A 65 -5.05 -9.25 2.45
CA SER A 65 -5.71 -8.03 1.96
C SER A 65 -6.99 -7.66 2.75
N LYS A 66 -7.69 -8.64 3.35
CA LYS A 66 -8.83 -8.39 4.25
C LYS A 66 -8.37 -7.99 5.65
N ILE A 67 -7.28 -8.58 6.13
CA ILE A 67 -6.68 -8.25 7.43
C ILE A 67 -6.14 -6.82 7.39
N ALA A 68 -5.29 -6.49 6.40
CA ALA A 68 -4.70 -5.16 6.22
C ALA A 68 -5.75 -4.04 6.09
N ALA A 69 -6.93 -4.34 5.53
CA ALA A 69 -8.04 -3.38 5.45
C ALA A 69 -8.56 -2.92 6.83
N GLN A 70 -8.28 -3.66 7.92
CA GLN A 70 -8.61 -3.28 9.29
C GLN A 70 -7.56 -2.35 9.94
N PHE A 71 -6.42 -2.13 9.28
CA PHE A 71 -5.30 -1.37 9.82
C PHE A 71 -5.02 -0.13 8.96
N PRO A 72 -5.58 1.05 9.31
CA PRO A 72 -5.33 2.29 8.59
C PRO A 72 -3.83 2.58 8.46
N GLY A 73 -3.39 2.78 7.22
CA GLY A 73 -1.98 3.05 6.90
C GLY A 73 -1.07 1.82 6.87
N ARG A 74 -1.59 0.60 7.05
CA ARG A 74 -0.84 -0.66 6.78
C ARG A 74 -1.29 -1.25 5.44
N THR A 75 -0.47 -2.12 4.87
CA THR A 75 -0.72 -2.81 3.61
C THR A 75 -0.51 -4.31 3.80
N ASP A 76 -1.01 -5.10 2.85
CA ASP A 76 -0.83 -6.56 2.82
C ASP A 76 0.60 -7.00 2.51
#